data_AF-A0A166VRP9-F1
#
_entry.id   AF-A0A166VRP9-F1
#
_cell.length_a   1.000
_cell.length_b   1.000
_cell.length_c   1.000
_cell.angle_alpha   90.00
_cell.angle_beta   90.00
_cell.angle_gamma   90.00
#
_symmetry.space_group_name_H-M   'P 1'
#
loop_
_entity.id
_entity.type
_entity.pdbx_description
1 polymer ?
#
loop_
_entity_poly.entity_id
_entity_poly.type
_entity_poly.pdbx_seq_one_letter_code
_entity_poly.pdbx_strand_id
1 'polypeptide(L)'
;MASPETRFHSDLASTLLAVSPHLAALHATRGGVRDAEHCTRCGWHLPAVRLLRVGKGPQGRVRRALCAACGHAGDTVVQRGNAVLFPRVKKKKKRDNVPVRDNEAPAPPPSTDAFARADPRGLTTLAPSASSISIAPPPSPAPPPQITPRDRSRKKPGLQDMLARNRQKEKNKSATDANKAKADRGGGLAAFLNTL
;
A
#
# COMPACT_ATOMS: atom_id res chain seq x y z
N MET A 1 19.95 -20.39 -14.51
CA MET A 1 20.84 -20.15 -13.35
C MET A 1 21.44 -18.76 -13.53
N ALA A 2 21.35 -17.90 -12.52
CA ALA A 2 21.95 -16.56 -12.57
C ALA A 2 23.49 -16.68 -12.50
N SER A 3 24.23 -15.91 -13.31
CA SER A 3 25.70 -15.94 -13.27
C SER A 3 26.19 -15.39 -11.92
N PRO A 4 27.35 -15.83 -11.40
CA PRO A 4 27.90 -15.30 -10.14
C PRO A 4 28.05 -13.77 -10.17
N GLU A 5 28.33 -13.19 -11.34
CA GLU A 5 28.44 -11.74 -11.55
C GLU A 5 27.12 -11.02 -11.28
N THR A 6 25.97 -11.58 -11.69
CA THR A 6 24.67 -10.96 -11.42
C THR A 6 24.35 -10.90 -9.92
N ARG A 7 24.76 -11.92 -9.15
CA ARG A 7 24.57 -11.94 -7.69
C ARG A 7 25.44 -10.90 -7.00
N PHE A 8 26.69 -10.77 -7.44
CA PHE A 8 27.57 -9.72 -6.93
C PHE A 8 26.97 -8.33 -7.15
N HIS A 9 26.42 -8.05 -8.34
CA HIS A 9 25.78 -6.77 -8.63
C HIS A 9 24.50 -6.52 -7.81
N SER A 10 23.67 -7.55 -7.55
CA SER A 10 22.48 -7.40 -6.71
C SER A 10 22.83 -7.11 -5.24
N ASP A 11 23.81 -7.82 -4.70
CA ASP A 11 24.22 -7.66 -3.31
C ASP A 11 24.88 -6.29 -3.09
N LEU A 12 25.72 -5.87 -4.05
CA LEU A 12 26.35 -4.57 -4.04
C LEU A 12 25.32 -3.43 -4.18
N ALA A 13 24.31 -3.57 -5.04
CA ALA A 13 23.22 -2.60 -5.13
C ALA A 13 22.46 -2.47 -3.79
N SER A 14 22.19 -3.59 -3.13
CA SER A 14 21.45 -3.63 -1.86
C SER A 14 22.23 -2.96 -0.71
N THR A 15 23.54 -3.21 -0.62
CA THR A 15 24.41 -2.59 0.38
C THR A 15 24.60 -1.09 0.15
N LEU A 16 24.71 -0.66 -1.11
CA LEU A 16 24.85 0.76 -1.46
C LEU A 16 23.55 1.55 -1.29
N LEU A 17 22.39 0.90 -1.22
CA LEU A 17 21.10 1.58 -1.18
C LEU A 17 20.97 2.59 -0.03
N ALA A 18 21.56 2.28 1.13
CA ALA A 18 21.53 3.14 2.32
C ALA A 18 22.45 4.37 2.20
N VAL A 19 23.53 4.27 1.41
CA VAL A 19 24.57 5.31 1.31
C VAL A 19 24.38 6.16 0.06
N SER A 20 24.10 5.51 -1.09
CA SER A 20 23.94 6.16 -2.39
C SER A 20 22.94 5.39 -3.27
N PRO A 21 21.67 5.82 -3.28
CA PRO A 21 20.63 5.22 -4.13
C PRO A 21 20.95 5.30 -5.63
N HIS A 22 21.71 6.32 -6.06
CA HIS A 22 22.11 6.48 -7.46
C HIS A 22 23.12 5.43 -7.90
N LEU A 23 24.13 5.14 -7.07
CA LEU A 23 25.10 4.08 -7.38
C LEU A 23 24.45 2.70 -7.33
N ALA A 24 23.58 2.47 -6.34
CA ALA A 24 22.77 1.25 -6.27
C ALA A 24 21.99 1.00 -7.57
N ALA A 25 21.33 2.04 -8.10
CA ALA A 25 20.59 1.95 -9.36
C ALA A 25 21.48 1.58 -10.55
N LEU A 26 22.69 2.14 -10.64
CA LEU A 26 23.64 1.83 -11.71
C LEU A 26 24.06 0.35 -11.64
N HIS A 27 24.36 -0.16 -10.46
CA HIS A 27 24.70 -1.58 -10.28
C HIS A 27 23.53 -2.52 -10.59
N ALA A 28 22.30 -2.15 -10.20
CA ALA A 28 21.10 -2.89 -10.57
C ALA A 28 20.92 -2.97 -12.10
N THR A 29 21.18 -1.87 -12.84
CA THR A 29 21.11 -1.89 -14.31
C THR A 29 22.21 -2.73 -14.96
N ARG A 30 23.45 -2.71 -14.42
CA ARG A 30 24.58 -3.48 -14.97
C ARG A 30 24.41 -4.98 -14.78
N GLY A 31 23.89 -5.40 -13.63
CA GLY A 31 23.61 -6.81 -13.38
C GLY A 31 22.45 -7.38 -14.19
N GLY A 32 21.75 -6.56 -14.99
CA GLY A 32 20.55 -6.98 -15.71
C GLY A 32 19.44 -7.47 -14.78
N VAL A 33 19.51 -7.09 -13.50
CA VAL A 33 18.63 -7.59 -12.45
C VAL A 33 17.25 -6.98 -12.66
N ARG A 34 16.29 -7.82 -13.07
CA ARG A 34 14.89 -7.42 -13.28
C ARG A 34 14.03 -7.84 -12.09
N ASP A 35 14.41 -7.34 -10.93
CA ASP A 35 13.64 -7.58 -9.70
C ASP A 35 12.46 -6.63 -9.60
N ALA A 36 11.41 -7.07 -8.90
CA ALA A 36 10.21 -6.27 -8.64
C ALA A 36 10.48 -5.02 -7.79
N GLU A 37 11.69 -4.91 -7.23
CA GLU A 37 12.15 -3.84 -6.35
C GLU A 37 12.89 -2.74 -7.11
N HIS A 38 13.24 -2.93 -8.39
CA HIS A 38 13.97 -1.94 -9.18
C HIS A 38 13.19 -1.52 -10.43
N CYS A 39 13.34 -0.26 -10.83
CA CYS A 39 12.75 0.22 -12.06
C CYS A 39 13.49 -0.39 -13.27
N THR A 40 12.75 -1.05 -14.16
CA THR A 40 13.28 -1.63 -15.40
C THR A 40 13.89 -0.62 -16.36
N ARG A 41 13.55 0.66 -16.23
CA ARG A 41 14.01 1.73 -17.12
C ARG A 41 15.25 2.47 -16.64
N CYS A 42 15.35 2.72 -15.33
CA CYS A 42 16.41 3.56 -14.75
C CYS A 42 17.15 2.90 -13.58
N GLY A 43 16.78 1.68 -13.18
CA GLY A 43 17.38 0.96 -12.05
C GLY A 43 17.01 1.49 -10.67
N TRP A 44 16.23 2.58 -10.56
CA TRP A 44 15.89 3.15 -9.27
C TRP A 44 15.13 2.17 -8.37
N HIS A 45 15.54 2.08 -7.10
CA HIS A 45 14.88 1.24 -6.10
C HIS A 45 13.47 1.76 -5.77
N LEU A 46 12.51 0.87 -5.65
CA LEU A 46 11.08 1.15 -5.44
C LEU A 46 10.73 0.90 -3.96
N PRO A 47 11.00 1.84 -3.03
CA PRO A 47 10.93 1.60 -1.58
C PRO A 47 9.54 1.27 -1.06
N ALA A 48 8.51 1.67 -1.80
CA ALA A 48 7.15 1.26 -1.56
C ALA A 48 6.44 1.27 -2.91
N VAL A 49 6.33 0.10 -3.54
CA VAL A 49 5.42 -0.07 -4.66
C VAL A 49 4.03 0.27 -4.14
N ARG A 50 3.55 1.48 -4.44
CA ARG A 50 2.19 1.89 -4.12
C ARG A 50 1.29 0.92 -4.88
N LEU A 51 0.78 -0.06 -4.15
CA LEU A 51 -0.05 -1.14 -4.68
C LEU A 51 -1.37 -0.53 -5.15
N LEU A 52 -1.36 -0.02 -6.38
CA LEU A 52 -2.60 0.27 -7.07
C LEU A 52 -3.26 -1.09 -7.31
N ARG A 53 -4.38 -1.30 -6.63
CA ARG A 53 -5.17 -2.51 -6.76
C ARG A 53 -5.84 -2.45 -8.13
N VAL A 54 -5.12 -2.90 -9.16
CA VAL A 54 -5.66 -2.93 -10.53
C VAL A 54 -6.81 -3.93 -10.54
N GLY A 55 -7.89 -3.55 -11.22
CA GLY A 55 -9.14 -4.29 -11.30
C GLY A 55 -8.96 -5.74 -11.78
N LYS A 56 -10.03 -6.52 -11.67
CA LYS A 56 -10.05 -7.93 -12.07
C LYS A 56 -10.08 -8.01 -13.60
N GLY A 57 -8.92 -7.94 -14.23
CA GLY A 57 -8.77 -8.15 -15.67
C GLY A 57 -8.90 -9.64 -16.05
N PRO A 58 -9.06 -9.95 -17.35
CA PRO A 58 -9.10 -11.32 -17.83
C PRO A 58 -7.84 -12.12 -17.46
N GLN A 59 -6.69 -11.45 -17.35
CA GLN A 59 -5.40 -12.06 -16.99
C GLN A 59 -5.16 -12.17 -15.47
N GLY A 60 -6.10 -11.76 -14.62
CA GLY A 60 -5.99 -11.90 -13.17
C GLY A 60 -5.72 -10.58 -12.43
N ARG A 61 -5.03 -10.68 -11.29
CA ARG A 61 -4.69 -9.51 -10.45
C ARG A 61 -3.31 -9.02 -10.83
N VAL A 62 -3.20 -7.74 -11.16
CA VAL A 62 -1.94 -7.09 -11.53
C VAL A 62 -1.55 -6.10 -10.43
N ARG A 63 -0.27 -6.08 -10.09
CA ARG A 63 0.38 -5.09 -9.22
C ARG A 63 1.07 -4.08 -10.10
N ARG A 64 0.60 -2.84 -10.09
CA ARG A 64 1.25 -1.71 -10.77
C ARG A 64 2.21 -1.00 -9.81
N ALA A 65 3.44 -0.79 -10.25
CA ALA A 65 4.46 0.03 -9.60
C ALA A 65 4.73 1.27 -10.44
N LEU A 66 4.90 2.43 -9.79
CA LEU A 66 5.31 3.68 -10.44
C LEU A 66 6.68 4.06 -9.92
N CYS A 67 7.63 4.29 -10.82
CA CYS A 67 8.94 4.79 -10.46
C CYS A 67 8.85 6.28 -10.11
N ALA A 68 9.26 6.65 -8.90
CA ALA A 68 9.28 8.04 -8.47
C ALA A 68 10.34 8.88 -9.21
N ALA A 69 11.44 8.27 -9.67
CA ALA A 69 12.52 8.98 -10.34
C ALA A 69 12.21 9.32 -11.80
N CYS A 70 11.68 8.36 -12.59
CA CYS A 70 11.45 8.55 -14.03
C CYS A 70 9.98 8.46 -14.47
N GLY A 71 9.05 8.21 -13.55
CA GLY A 71 7.62 8.06 -13.86
C GLY A 71 7.23 6.76 -14.56
N HIS A 72 8.17 5.85 -14.83
CA HIS A 72 7.87 4.59 -15.51
C HIS A 72 6.91 3.71 -14.69
N ALA A 73 5.88 3.19 -15.35
CA ALA A 73 4.90 2.28 -14.77
C ALA A 73 5.22 0.83 -15.15
N GLY A 74 5.45 -0.01 -14.15
CA GLY A 74 5.66 -1.46 -14.33
C GLY A 74 4.47 -2.25 -13.81
N ASP A 75 3.93 -3.14 -14.63
CA ASP A 75 2.83 -4.05 -14.27
C ASP A 75 3.39 -5.46 -14.02
N THR A 76 3.16 -6.00 -12.83
CA THR A 76 3.57 -7.35 -12.44
C THR A 76 2.33 -8.21 -12.19
N VAL A 77 2.24 -9.36 -12.86
CA VAL A 77 1.14 -10.29 -12.66
C VAL A 77 1.31 -10.95 -11.29
N VAL A 78 0.34 -10.76 -10.40
CA VAL A 78 0.35 -11.43 -9.10
C VAL A 78 -0.06 -12.87 -9.34
N GLN A 79 0.90 -13.78 -9.31
CA GLN A 79 0.61 -15.20 -9.37
C GLN A 79 -0.35 -15.55 -8.23
N ARG A 80 -1.45 -16.24 -8.57
CA ARG A 80 -2.42 -16.67 -7.55
C ARG A 80 -1.80 -17.67 -6.57
N GLY A 81 -0.72 -18.35 -6.95
CA GLY A 81 -0.08 -19.38 -6.12
C GLY A 81 -1.10 -20.38 -5.58
N ASN A 82 -0.94 -20.78 -4.31
CA ASN A 82 -1.88 -21.65 -3.62
C ASN A 82 -3.23 -21.01 -3.29
N ALA A 83 -3.46 -19.73 -3.58
CA ALA A 83 -4.77 -19.09 -3.35
C ALA A 83 -5.91 -19.74 -4.17
N VAL A 84 -5.59 -20.57 -5.16
CA VAL A 84 -6.55 -21.36 -5.92
C VAL A 84 -7.07 -22.56 -5.10
N LEU A 85 -6.26 -23.10 -4.19
CA LEU A 85 -6.62 -24.23 -3.32
C LEU A 85 -7.59 -23.83 -2.21
N PHE A 86 -7.63 -22.54 -1.87
CA PHE A 86 -8.57 -22.04 -0.87
C PHE A 86 -9.93 -21.79 -1.54
N PRO A 87 -10.99 -22.51 -1.13
CA PRO A 87 -12.33 -22.25 -1.63
C PRO A 87 -12.65 -20.78 -1.41
N ARG A 88 -13.10 -20.10 -2.46
CA ARG A 88 -13.62 -18.75 -2.30
C ARG A 88 -14.80 -18.84 -1.35
N VAL A 89 -14.61 -18.40 -0.11
CA VAL A 89 -15.70 -18.18 0.83
C VAL A 89 -16.65 -17.23 0.11
N LYS A 90 -17.76 -17.78 -0.41
CA LYS A 90 -18.81 -16.99 -1.04
C LYS A 90 -19.19 -15.99 0.04
N LYS A 91 -18.82 -14.72 -0.14
CA LYS A 91 -19.25 -13.66 0.77
C LYS A 91 -20.77 -13.72 0.72
N LYS A 92 -21.40 -14.36 1.71
CA LYS A 92 -22.84 -14.29 1.93
C LYS A 92 -23.16 -12.81 1.84
N LYS A 93 -24.02 -12.45 0.89
CA LYS A 93 -24.45 -11.09 0.55
C LYS A 93 -24.69 -10.38 1.88
N LYS A 94 -23.68 -9.64 2.35
CA LYS A 94 -23.71 -9.06 3.69
C LYS A 94 -24.63 -7.88 3.52
N ARG A 95 -25.83 -8.01 4.08
CA ARG A 95 -26.86 -6.97 4.19
C ARG A 95 -26.19 -5.59 4.26
N ASP A 96 -26.57 -4.75 3.32
CA ASP A 96 -26.23 -3.34 3.25
C ASP A 96 -26.44 -2.71 4.63
N ASN A 97 -25.37 -2.38 5.36
CA ASN A 97 -25.30 -1.46 6.52
C ASN A 97 -24.03 -1.69 7.38
N VAL A 98 -22.86 -1.75 6.75
CA VAL A 98 -21.62 -1.45 7.48
C VAL A 98 -21.02 -0.22 6.81
N PRO A 99 -21.04 0.95 7.47
CA PRO A 99 -20.41 2.14 6.92
C PRO A 99 -18.92 1.84 6.76
N VAL A 100 -18.47 1.86 5.50
CA VAL A 100 -17.07 1.84 5.12
C VAL A 100 -16.41 3.04 5.82
N ARG A 101 -15.44 2.77 6.69
CA ARG A 101 -14.55 3.79 7.22
C ARG A 101 -13.63 4.22 6.09
N ASP A 102 -14.00 5.28 5.38
CA ASP A 102 -13.09 5.98 4.49
C ASP A 102 -12.05 6.73 5.32
N ASN A 103 -10.79 6.58 4.92
CA ASN A 103 -9.68 7.51 5.14
C ASN A 103 -9.38 7.91 6.59
N GLU A 104 -8.57 7.08 7.25
CA GLU A 104 -7.63 7.61 8.23
C GLU A 104 -6.55 8.38 7.45
N ALA A 105 -6.50 9.69 7.65
CA ALA A 105 -5.47 10.54 7.07
C ALA A 105 -4.09 10.09 7.60
N PRO A 106 -3.05 10.01 6.75
CA PRO A 106 -1.71 9.69 7.23
C PRO A 106 -1.31 10.72 8.29
N ALA A 107 -0.87 10.22 9.45
CA ALA A 107 -0.37 11.05 10.53
C ALA A 107 0.73 12.00 9.98
N PRO A 108 0.78 13.27 10.44
CA PRO A 108 1.88 14.14 10.10
C PRO A 108 3.20 13.49 10.59
N PRO A 109 4.28 13.56 9.79
CA PRO A 109 5.57 13.05 10.22
C PRO A 109 6.01 13.75 11.52
N PRO A 110 6.68 13.04 12.44
CA PRO A 110 7.28 13.69 13.60
C PRO A 110 8.35 14.67 13.11
N SER A 111 8.21 15.93 13.51
CA SER A 111 9.25 16.93 13.38
C SER A 111 10.48 16.47 14.17
N THR A 112 11.47 15.91 13.49
CA THR A 112 12.80 15.73 14.07
C THR A 112 13.54 17.05 13.93
N ASP A 113 13.53 17.82 15.01
CA ASP A 113 14.43 18.94 15.19
C ASP A 113 15.89 18.46 15.12
N ALA A 114 16.64 19.20 14.30
CA ALA A 114 18.05 19.52 14.39
C ALA A 114 18.93 18.64 15.31
N PHE A 115 19.69 17.74 14.70
CA PHE A 115 21.04 17.43 15.19
C PHE A 115 22.09 17.91 14.20
N ALA A 116 22.78 18.94 14.68
CA ALA A 116 24.10 19.43 14.35
C ALA A 116 24.85 18.80 13.16
N ARG A 117 25.21 19.71 12.25
CA ARG A 117 26.42 19.69 11.43
C ARG A 117 27.60 19.06 12.18
N ALA A 118 28.17 18.02 11.59
CA ALA A 118 29.60 17.76 11.67
C ALA A 118 30.12 17.65 10.24
N ASP A 119 30.78 18.72 9.83
CA ASP A 119 31.61 18.85 8.64
C ASP A 119 32.87 17.99 8.83
N PRO A 120 33.27 17.14 7.87
CA PRO A 120 34.67 16.94 7.60
C PRO A 120 34.99 17.53 6.23
N ARG A 121 35.69 18.66 6.30
CA ARG A 121 36.42 19.27 5.19
C ARG A 121 37.22 18.23 4.44
N GLY A 122 37.20 18.37 3.12
CA GLY A 122 38.30 17.98 2.25
C GLY A 122 37.92 16.93 1.23
N LEU A 123 37.61 17.37 0.02
CA LEU A 123 38.46 17.11 -1.14
C LEU A 123 37.95 17.92 -2.34
N THR A 124 38.83 18.80 -2.82
CA THR A 124 38.77 19.52 -4.09
C THR A 124 38.36 18.64 -5.26
N THR A 125 37.35 19.05 -6.02
CA THR A 125 37.14 18.55 -7.39
C THR A 125 36.77 19.74 -8.28
N LEU A 126 37.55 19.86 -9.35
CA LEU A 126 37.59 20.95 -10.30
C LEU A 126 36.27 21.13 -11.05
N ALA A 127 35.87 22.39 -11.20
CA ALA A 127 34.70 22.83 -11.95
C ALA A 127 34.90 22.64 -13.47
N PRO A 128 33.91 22.09 -14.20
CA PRO A 128 33.79 22.31 -15.63
C PRO A 128 32.93 23.55 -15.94
N SER A 129 33.41 24.30 -16.92
CA SER A 129 32.87 25.55 -17.46
C SER A 129 31.38 25.54 -17.78
N ALA A 130 30.75 26.66 -17.44
CA ALA A 130 29.40 27.03 -17.81
C ALA A 130 29.25 27.14 -19.34
N SER A 131 28.28 26.40 -19.89
CA SER A 131 27.72 26.69 -21.21
C SER A 131 26.37 27.37 -21.01
N SER A 132 26.25 28.57 -21.56
CA SER A 132 25.06 29.41 -21.56
C SER A 132 23.94 28.77 -22.39
N ILE A 133 22.87 28.34 -21.71
CA ILE A 133 21.62 27.93 -22.36
C ILE A 133 20.65 29.11 -22.30
N SER A 134 20.25 29.59 -23.47
CA SER A 134 19.23 30.61 -23.68
C SER A 134 17.87 30.10 -23.21
N ILE A 135 17.34 30.70 -22.16
CA ILE A 135 16.03 30.38 -21.57
C ILE A 135 14.94 31.08 -22.39
N ALA A 136 14.06 30.29 -23.00
CA ALA A 136 12.84 30.76 -23.63
C ALA A 136 11.81 31.21 -22.57
N PRO A 137 10.95 32.22 -22.85
CA PRO A 137 9.97 32.72 -21.90
C PRO A 137 8.86 31.68 -21.59
N PRO A 138 8.35 31.65 -20.36
CA PRO A 138 7.32 30.71 -19.93
C PRO A 138 5.93 31.03 -20.53
N PRO A 139 5.11 30.01 -20.87
CA PRO A 139 3.72 30.22 -21.28
C PRO A 139 2.83 30.66 -20.11
N SER A 140 1.85 31.51 -20.44
CA SER A 140 0.91 32.14 -19.51
C SER A 140 0.12 31.14 -18.64
N PRO A 141 -0.17 31.48 -17.37
CA PRO A 141 -0.93 30.63 -16.46
C PRO A 141 -2.41 30.57 -16.85
N ALA A 142 -2.95 29.35 -16.92
CA ALA A 142 -4.37 29.08 -17.13
C ALA A 142 -5.21 29.44 -15.87
N PRO A 143 -6.48 29.85 -16.05
CA PRO A 143 -7.35 30.24 -14.93
C PRO A 143 -7.74 29.04 -14.04
N PRO A 144 -7.91 29.26 -12.72
CA PRO A 144 -8.23 28.20 -11.78
C PRO A 144 -9.69 27.70 -11.94
N PRO A 145 -9.95 26.39 -11.72
CA PRO A 145 -11.30 25.85 -11.74
C PRO A 145 -12.10 26.29 -10.50
N GLN A 146 -13.31 26.78 -10.74
CA GLN A 146 -14.29 27.14 -9.70
C GLN A 146 -14.82 25.87 -9.01
N ILE A 147 -14.53 25.72 -7.72
CA ILE A 147 -15.01 24.62 -6.89
C ILE A 147 -16.25 25.11 -6.14
N THR A 148 -17.43 24.60 -6.51
CA THR A 148 -18.67 24.86 -5.76
C THR A 148 -18.68 24.07 -4.44
N PRO A 149 -19.01 24.69 -3.30
CA PRO A 149 -19.07 24.00 -2.00
C PRO A 149 -20.31 23.10 -1.92
N ARG A 150 -20.09 21.79 -1.89
CA ARG A 150 -21.15 20.82 -1.55
C ARG A 150 -21.24 20.69 -0.03
N ASP A 151 -22.26 21.34 0.49
CA ASP A 151 -22.67 21.35 1.88
C ASP A 151 -23.26 20.00 2.30
N ARG A 152 -22.48 19.15 2.98
CA ARG A 152 -22.99 17.99 3.74
C ARG A 152 -22.12 17.77 4.98
N SER A 153 -22.34 18.61 6.00
CA SER A 153 -21.79 18.43 7.34
C SER A 153 -22.43 17.21 8.04
N ARG A 154 -21.93 16.01 7.72
CA ARG A 154 -22.20 14.82 8.54
C ARG A 154 -21.42 14.96 9.84
N LYS A 155 -22.04 15.60 10.84
CA LYS A 155 -21.54 15.62 12.22
C LYS A 155 -21.27 14.17 12.62
N LYS A 156 -20.00 13.88 12.94
CA LYS A 156 -19.58 12.58 13.46
C LYS A 156 -20.41 12.31 14.72
N PRO A 157 -21.16 11.21 14.82
CA PRO A 157 -21.87 10.86 16.05
C PRO A 157 -20.81 10.76 17.15
N GLY A 158 -21.04 11.47 18.26
CA GLY A 158 -20.07 11.55 19.35
C GLY A 158 -19.74 10.16 19.91
N LEU A 159 -18.65 10.07 20.68
CA LEU A 159 -18.26 8.84 21.38
C LEU A 159 -19.45 8.21 22.14
N GLN A 160 -20.32 9.05 22.72
CA GLN A 160 -21.52 8.64 23.44
C GLN A 160 -22.53 7.87 22.56
N ASP A 161 -22.76 8.31 21.32
CA ASP A 161 -23.62 7.60 20.37
C ASP A 161 -23.02 6.25 19.95
N MET A 162 -21.68 6.20 19.83
CA MET A 162 -20.98 4.95 19.51
C MET A 162 -21.15 3.92 20.63
N LEU A 163 -21.01 4.36 21.89
CA LEU A 163 -21.21 3.51 23.07
C LEU A 163 -22.66 3.04 23.21
N ALA A 164 -23.65 3.93 22.96
CA ALA A 164 -25.06 3.55 22.95
C ALA A 164 -25.37 2.48 21.90
N ARG A 165 -24.82 2.61 20.69
CA ARG A 165 -24.97 1.61 19.62
C ARG A 165 -24.29 0.28 19.96
N ASN A 166 -23.15 0.28 20.64
CA ASN A 166 -22.50 -0.97 21.06
C ASN A 166 -23.32 -1.70 22.13
N ARG A 167 -23.81 -0.99 23.15
CA ARG A 167 -24.71 -1.59 24.17
C ARG A 167 -25.96 -2.19 23.54
N GLN A 168 -26.54 -1.52 22.53
CA GLN A 168 -27.71 -2.05 21.82
C GLN A 168 -27.38 -3.29 20.97
N LYS A 169 -26.20 -3.32 20.33
CA LYS A 169 -25.74 -4.51 19.59
C LYS A 169 -25.51 -5.71 20.50
N GLU A 170 -24.98 -5.50 21.71
CA GLU A 170 -24.77 -6.60 22.68
C GLU A 170 -26.10 -7.18 23.16
N LYS A 171 -27.08 -6.33 23.49
CA LYS A 171 -28.44 -6.77 23.86
C LYS A 171 -29.11 -7.59 22.75
N ASN A 172 -28.93 -7.18 21.49
CA ASN A 172 -29.53 -7.91 20.36
C ASN A 172 -28.85 -9.27 20.13
N LYS A 173 -27.53 -9.36 20.32
CA LYS A 173 -26.80 -10.64 20.19
C LYS A 173 -27.19 -11.62 21.29
N SER A 174 -27.28 -11.17 22.54
CA SER A 174 -27.68 -12.05 23.64
C SER A 174 -29.11 -12.56 23.49
N ALA A 175 -30.04 -11.75 22.96
CA ALA A 175 -31.39 -12.19 22.64
C ALA A 175 -31.41 -13.24 21.51
N THR A 176 -30.59 -13.08 20.47
CA THR A 176 -30.51 -14.07 19.38
C THR A 176 -29.86 -15.38 19.83
N ASP A 177 -28.84 -15.30 20.68
CA ASP A 177 -28.15 -16.48 21.20
C ASP A 177 -29.03 -17.26 22.20
N ALA A 178 -29.83 -16.55 23.01
CA ALA A 178 -30.82 -17.18 23.90
C ALA A 178 -31.93 -17.92 23.13
N ASN A 179 -32.40 -17.35 22.01
CA ASN A 179 -33.40 -18.01 21.16
C ASN A 179 -32.80 -19.22 20.42
N LYS A 180 -31.53 -19.13 19.99
CA LYS A 180 -30.84 -20.25 19.35
C LYS A 180 -30.59 -21.40 20.33
N ALA A 181 -30.21 -21.10 21.58
CA ALA A 181 -30.01 -22.11 22.61
C ALA A 181 -31.30 -22.87 22.98
N LYS A 182 -32.49 -22.26 22.80
CA LYS A 182 -33.78 -22.97 22.95
C LYS A 182 -34.09 -23.87 21.76
N ALA A 183 -33.70 -23.49 20.54
CA ALA A 183 -33.90 -24.31 19.34
C ALA A 183 -32.97 -25.54 19.31
N ASP A 184 -31.72 -25.42 19.78
CA ASP A 184 -30.75 -26.53 19.78
C ASP A 184 -30.93 -27.52 20.95
N ARG A 185 -31.80 -27.24 21.94
CA ARG A 185 -32.15 -28.20 23.01
C ARG A 185 -33.01 -29.38 22.54
N GLY A 186 -33.43 -29.41 21.28
CA GLY A 186 -34.25 -30.50 20.71
C GLY A 186 -33.50 -31.53 19.85
N GLY A 187 -32.19 -31.40 19.60
CA GLY A 187 -31.56 -32.19 18.52
C GLY A 187 -30.07 -32.51 18.62
N GLY A 188 -29.46 -32.46 19.81
CA GLY A 188 -28.02 -32.73 19.96
C GLY A 188 -27.71 -33.75 21.05
N LEU A 189 -27.34 -34.97 20.63
CA LEU A 189 -26.67 -36.05 21.38
C LEU A 189 -27.37 -36.62 22.65
N ALA A 190 -28.18 -35.85 23.38
CA ALA A 190 -28.86 -36.30 24.60
C ALA A 190 -29.95 -37.36 24.33
N ALA A 191 -30.48 -37.44 23.10
CA ALA A 191 -31.48 -38.44 22.72
C ALA A 191 -30.96 -39.89 22.73
N PHE A 192 -29.64 -40.09 22.59
CA PHE A 192 -29.05 -41.43 22.53
C PHE A 192 -28.82 -42.08 23.90
N LEU A 193 -28.96 -41.32 25.00
CA LEU A 193 -28.74 -41.84 26.36
C LEU A 193 -30.05 -42.29 27.05
N ASN A 194 -31.22 -42.06 26.46
CA ASN A 194 -32.52 -42.43 27.06
C ASN A 194 -33.13 -43.73 26.49
N THR A 195 -32.40 -44.50 25.69
CA THR A 195 -32.88 -45.75 25.07
C THR A 195 -32.18 -47.01 25.58
N LEU A 196 -31.67 -47.00 26.82
CA LEU A 196 -31.19 -48.18 27.53
C LEU A 196 -32.07 -48.43 28.76
#